data_AF-A0A1G1Z0W4-F1
#
_entry.id   AF-A0A1G1Z0W4-F1
#
_cell.length_a   1.000
_cell.length_b   1.000
_cell.length_c   1.000
_cell.angle_alpha   90.00
_cell.angle_beta   90.00
_cell.angle_gamma   90.00
#
_symmetry.space_group_name_H-M   'P 1'
#
loop_
_entity.id
_entity.type
_entity.pdbx_description
1 polymer ?
#
loop_
_entity_poly.entity_id
_entity_poly.type
_entity_poly.pdbx_seq_one_letter_code
_entity_poly.pdbx_strand_id
1 'polypeptide(L)'
;MGVFFVKYMDNRGNNYAFIDGQNLNLGIKSLGWSLDFKKFRIFLREKYNVSIAYYFIGYIPKNGNLYSSLRDYGYILIFKPVVTDGQNKPKGNIDADLVLRAMIDYDKFTKAVIVTSDGDFHCLVKYFVKNNKLLRIIVPNFKYSSLLRKFSNHIVNIQLFRNKLEKSQQKREAFPRDETLW
;
A
#
# COMPACT_ATOMS: atom_id res chain seq x y z
N MET A 1 20.54 37.14 9.35
CA MET A 1 21.16 35.82 9.59
C MET A 1 20.11 34.75 9.34
N GLY A 2 19.94 34.33 8.09
CA GLY A 2 18.96 33.30 7.71
C GLY A 2 19.63 31.94 7.79
N VAL A 3 19.23 31.11 8.75
CA VAL A 3 19.71 29.73 8.84
C VAL A 3 19.10 28.95 7.69
N PHE A 4 19.88 28.70 6.65
CA PHE A 4 19.56 27.72 5.62
C PHE A 4 19.56 26.34 6.28
N PHE A 5 18.37 25.77 6.48
CA PHE A 5 18.24 24.34 6.73
C PHE A 5 18.66 23.62 5.44
N VAL A 6 19.94 23.25 5.35
CA VAL A 6 20.41 22.26 4.39
C VAL A 6 19.68 20.96 4.73
N LYS A 7 18.66 20.64 3.95
CA LYS A 7 18.00 19.34 4.01
C LYS A 7 19.04 18.32 3.57
N TYR A 8 19.68 17.64 4.53
CA TYR A 8 20.55 16.51 4.23
C TYR A 8 19.73 15.53 3.38
N MET A 9 20.06 15.43 2.09
CA MET A 9 19.55 14.38 1.25
C MET A 9 20.19 13.09 1.74
N ASP A 10 19.42 12.31 2.48
CA ASP A 10 19.77 10.93 2.79
C ASP A 10 20.01 10.22 1.45
N ASN A 11 21.27 9.87 1.18
CA ASN A 11 21.72 9.28 -0.09
C ASN A 11 21.25 7.82 -0.24
N ARG A 12 20.44 7.34 0.70
CA ARG A 12 19.61 6.16 0.54
C ARG A 12 18.55 6.50 -0.50
N GLY A 13 18.71 5.99 -1.74
CA GLY A 13 17.76 6.00 -2.87
C GLY A 13 16.27 6.34 -2.63
N ASN A 14 15.68 7.09 -3.54
CA ASN A 14 14.37 7.71 -3.35
C ASN A 14 13.25 6.86 -3.99
N ASN A 15 12.88 5.73 -3.37
CA ASN A 15 11.83 4.85 -3.90
C ASN A 15 10.45 5.19 -3.33
N TYR A 16 9.41 5.03 -4.13
CA TYR A 16 8.03 5.26 -3.69
C TYR A 16 7.27 3.94 -3.61
N ALA A 17 6.29 3.84 -2.70
CA ALA A 17 5.34 2.75 -2.65
C ALA A 17 3.94 3.23 -3.01
N PHE A 18 3.25 2.46 -3.85
CA PHE A 18 1.86 2.65 -4.24
C PHE A 18 1.08 1.43 -3.75
N ILE A 19 0.27 1.65 -2.70
CA ILE A 19 -0.36 0.57 -1.94
C ILE A 19 -1.86 0.58 -2.18
N ASP A 20 -2.36 -0.46 -2.83
CA ASP A 20 -3.78 -0.76 -2.85
C ASP A 20 -4.20 -1.28 -1.47
N GLY A 21 -4.84 -0.40 -0.69
CA GLY A 21 -5.19 -0.68 0.69
C GLY A 21 -6.24 -1.76 0.84
N GLN A 22 -7.21 -1.81 -0.08
CA GLN A 22 -8.27 -2.81 -0.06
C GLN A 22 -7.69 -4.19 -0.35
N ASN A 23 -6.86 -4.29 -1.39
CA ASN A 23 -6.23 -5.55 -1.77
C ASN A 23 -5.28 -6.07 -0.68
N LEU A 24 -4.46 -5.18 -0.11
CA LEU A 24 -3.59 -5.52 1.02
C LEU A 24 -4.38 -6.06 2.21
N ASN A 25 -5.45 -5.36 2.61
CA ASN A 25 -6.25 -5.72 3.77
C ASN A 25 -7.00 -7.04 3.57
N LEU A 26 -7.76 -7.17 2.47
CA LEU A 26 -8.52 -8.39 2.17
C LEU A 26 -7.59 -9.59 1.98
N GLY A 27 -6.46 -9.40 1.30
CA GLY A 27 -5.51 -10.46 1.05
C GLY A 27 -4.79 -10.98 2.30
N ILE A 28 -4.54 -10.12 3.30
CA ILE A 28 -4.00 -10.56 4.60
C ILE A 28 -5.10 -11.17 5.47
N LYS A 29 -6.31 -10.58 5.49
CA LYS A 29 -7.45 -11.11 6.23
C LYS A 29 -7.78 -12.54 5.82
N SER A 30 -7.67 -12.87 4.53
CA SER A 30 -7.89 -14.24 4.03
C SER A 30 -6.88 -15.27 4.56
N LEU A 31 -5.79 -14.82 5.18
CA LEU A 31 -4.74 -15.67 5.76
C LEU A 31 -4.84 -15.80 7.29
N GLY A 32 -5.86 -15.19 7.91
CA GLY A 32 -6.13 -15.35 9.34
C GLY A 32 -5.20 -14.58 10.28
N TRP A 33 -4.45 -13.59 9.78
CA TRP A 33 -3.62 -12.71 10.61
C TRP A 33 -3.89 -11.24 10.35
N SER A 34 -3.33 -10.36 11.17
CA SER A 34 -3.51 -8.92 11.06
C SER A 34 -2.17 -8.21 10.88
N LEU A 35 -2.10 -7.35 9.86
CA LEU A 35 -0.92 -6.55 9.58
C LEU A 35 -0.76 -5.43 10.61
N ASP A 36 0.45 -5.30 11.15
CA ASP A 36 0.89 -4.10 11.85
C ASP A 36 1.38 -3.09 10.81
N PHE A 37 0.55 -2.08 10.53
CA PHE A 37 0.86 -1.04 9.53
C PHE A 37 2.09 -0.20 9.89
N LYS A 38 2.40 -0.02 11.18
CA LYS A 38 3.61 0.69 11.60
C LYS A 38 4.84 -0.12 11.22
N LYS A 39 4.85 -1.41 11.56
CA LYS A 39 5.94 -2.33 11.18
C LYS A 39 6.05 -2.45 9.66
N PHE A 40 4.93 -2.48 8.94
CA PHE A 40 4.96 -2.54 7.47
C PHE A 40 5.57 -1.28 6.84
N ARG A 41 5.25 -0.09 7.36
CA ARG A 41 5.85 1.17 6.90
C ARG A 41 7.36 1.21 7.13
N ILE A 42 7.79 0.77 8.30
CA ILE A 42 9.20 0.62 8.66
C ILE A 42 9.89 -0.37 7.73
N PHE A 43 9.27 -1.53 7.47
CA PHE A 43 9.78 -2.53 6.55
C PHE A 43 9.96 -1.99 5.12
N LEU A 44 8.99 -1.24 4.59
CA LEU A 44 9.10 -0.60 3.27
C LEU A 44 10.29 0.38 3.24
N ARG A 45 10.44 1.19 4.29
CA ARG A 45 11.55 2.13 4.43
C ARG A 45 12.90 1.41 4.50
N GLU A 46 13.03 0.38 5.32
CA GLU A 46 14.34 -0.23 5.59
C GLU A 46 14.75 -1.23 4.52
N LYS A 47 13.81 -2.05 4.03
CA LYS A 47 14.13 -3.10 3.06
C LYS A 47 14.18 -2.58 1.62
N TYR A 48 13.29 -1.65 1.28
CA TYR A 48 13.12 -1.16 -0.09
C TYR A 48 13.44 0.32 -0.23
N ASN A 49 13.86 0.95 0.85
CA ASN A 49 14.25 2.35 0.84
C ASN A 49 13.13 3.28 0.34
N VAL A 50 11.91 2.97 0.81
CA VAL A 50 10.71 3.71 0.45
C VAL A 50 10.62 4.99 1.29
N SER A 51 10.82 6.12 0.64
CA SER A 51 10.72 7.46 1.23
C SER A 51 9.26 7.91 1.34
N ILE A 52 8.47 7.73 0.27
CA ILE A 52 7.04 8.06 0.21
C ILE A 52 6.21 6.79 0.02
N ALA A 53 5.18 6.61 0.85
CA ALA A 53 4.24 5.49 0.75
C ALA A 53 2.81 6.02 0.59
N TYR A 54 2.29 6.01 -0.63
CA TYR A 54 0.89 6.30 -0.90
C TYR A 54 0.03 5.10 -0.55
N TYR A 55 -1.01 5.34 0.23
CA TYR A 55 -1.99 4.33 0.64
C TYR A 55 -3.36 4.72 0.11
N PHE A 56 -3.81 3.96 -0.87
CA PHE A 56 -5.06 4.16 -1.57
C PHE A 56 -6.17 3.45 -0.82
N ILE A 57 -7.18 4.20 -0.36
CA ILE A 57 -8.28 3.65 0.43
C ILE A 57 -9.60 4.39 0.16
N GLY A 58 -10.71 3.66 0.19
CA GLY A 58 -12.05 4.25 0.19
C GLY A 58 -12.32 5.02 1.49
N TYR A 59 -12.95 6.19 1.39
CA TYR A 59 -13.32 6.96 2.57
C TYR A 59 -14.61 6.43 3.21
N ILE A 60 -14.51 6.04 4.48
CA ILE A 60 -15.62 5.59 5.32
C ILE A 60 -15.50 6.34 6.66
N PRO A 61 -16.46 7.20 7.02
CA PRO A 61 -16.37 8.06 8.22
C PRO A 61 -16.03 7.31 9.51
N LYS A 62 -16.57 6.09 9.69
CA LYS A 62 -16.36 5.26 10.89
C LYS A 62 -14.89 4.82 11.09
N ASN A 63 -14.06 4.93 10.06
CA ASN A 63 -12.67 4.48 10.07
C ASN A 63 -11.65 5.60 10.40
N GLY A 64 -12.11 6.73 10.95
CA GLY A 64 -11.27 7.89 11.29
C GLY A 64 -10.02 7.55 12.11
N ASN A 65 -10.13 6.66 13.10
CA ASN A 65 -8.99 6.23 13.91
C ASN A 65 -7.91 5.52 13.09
N LEU A 66 -8.30 4.64 12.15
CA LEU A 66 -7.34 4.00 11.24
C LEU A 66 -6.63 5.06 10.40
N TYR A 67 -7.38 6.03 9.86
CA TYR A 67 -6.82 7.09 9.01
C TYR A 67 -5.84 7.97 9.77
N SER A 68 -6.10 8.26 11.05
CA SER A 68 -5.13 8.94 11.91
C SER A 68 -3.88 8.09 12.08
N SER A 69 -4.01 6.84 12.50
CA SER A 69 -2.87 5.95 12.73
C SER A 69 -2.00 5.77 11.47
N LEU A 70 -2.60 5.56 10.30
CA LEU A 70 -1.84 5.44 9.05
C LEU A 70 -1.05 6.73 8.75
N ARG A 71 -1.63 7.91 8.96
CA ARG A 71 -0.92 9.18 8.79
C ARG A 71 0.22 9.32 9.81
N ASP A 72 -0.03 8.99 11.07
CA ASP A 72 0.98 9.02 12.14
C ASP A 72 2.14 8.06 11.87
N TYR A 73 1.89 6.95 11.18
CA TYR A 73 2.93 6.02 10.74
C TYR A 73 3.70 6.52 9.51
N GLY A 74 3.25 7.59 8.84
CA GLY A 74 3.92 8.19 7.69
C GLY A 74 3.45 7.65 6.33
N TYR A 75 2.18 7.22 6.24
CA TYR A 75 1.51 6.99 4.97
C TYR A 75 0.84 8.28 4.46
N ILE A 76 0.86 8.48 3.15
CA ILE A 76 0.06 9.52 2.49
C ILE A 76 -1.22 8.87 2.00
N LEU A 77 -2.34 9.20 2.64
CA LEU A 77 -3.64 8.65 2.29
C LEU A 77 -4.21 9.33 1.05
N ILE A 78 -4.55 8.55 0.05
CA ILE A 78 -5.32 9.00 -1.11
C ILE A 78 -6.72 8.42 -0.98
N PHE A 79 -7.67 9.28 -0.63
CA PHE A 79 -9.06 8.91 -0.46
C PHE A 79 -9.80 8.98 -1.78
N LYS A 80 -10.58 7.94 -2.08
CA LYS A 80 -11.64 8.04 -3.09
C LYS A 80 -12.97 8.33 -2.40
N PRO A 81 -13.75 9.31 -2.87
CA PRO A 81 -15.13 9.47 -2.45
C PRO A 81 -15.88 8.17 -2.79
N VAL A 82 -16.46 7.56 -1.77
CA VAL A 82 -17.30 6.38 -1.98
C VAL A 82 -18.67 6.87 -2.42
N VAL A 83 -19.01 6.64 -3.69
CA VAL A 83 -20.40 6.84 -4.13
C VAL A 83 -21.15 5.58 -3.71
N THR A 84 -22.16 5.71 -2.86
CA THR A 84 -23.07 4.60 -2.60
C THR A 84 -23.92 4.38 -3.84
N ASP A 85 -24.03 3.13 -4.31
CA ASP A 85 -25.18 2.82 -5.15
C ASP A 85 -26.47 3.02 -4.33
N GLY A 86 -27.64 3.10 -4.98
CA GLY A 86 -28.93 3.19 -4.31
C GLY A 86 -29.25 2.04 -3.34
N GLN A 87 -28.29 1.12 -3.09
CA GLN A 87 -28.34 -0.01 -2.16
C GLN A 87 -27.25 0.07 -1.07
N ASN A 88 -26.66 1.24 -0.83
CA ASN A 88 -25.61 1.48 0.17
C ASN A 88 -24.32 0.67 0.00
N LYS A 89 -24.06 0.08 -1.18
CA LYS A 89 -22.75 -0.53 -1.46
C LYS A 89 -21.77 0.54 -1.92
N PRO A 90 -20.58 0.61 -1.32
CA PRO A 90 -19.48 1.41 -1.84
C PRO A 90 -19.18 1.09 -3.31
N LYS A 91 -19.33 2.07 -4.21
CA LYS A 91 -18.79 2.04 -5.56
C LYS A 91 -17.61 3.00 -5.66
N GLY A 92 -16.44 2.45 -5.98
CA GLY A 92 -15.26 3.23 -6.30
C GLY A 92 -14.04 2.34 -6.49
N ASN A 93 -13.70 2.02 -7.74
CA ASN A 93 -12.43 1.37 -8.04
C ASN A 93 -11.30 2.39 -7.84
N ILE A 94 -10.32 2.10 -7.00
CA ILE A 94 -9.18 2.99 -6.72
C ILE A 94 -8.01 2.85 -7.70
N ASP A 95 -8.09 1.90 -8.62
CA ASP A 95 -7.01 1.56 -9.55
C ASP A 95 -6.58 2.75 -10.41
N ALA A 96 -7.55 3.50 -10.94
CA ALA A 96 -7.27 4.67 -11.77
C ALA A 96 -6.51 5.76 -10.99
N ASP A 97 -6.87 5.99 -9.73
CA ASP A 97 -6.21 6.98 -8.88
C ASP A 97 -4.78 6.56 -8.53
N LEU A 98 -4.56 5.26 -8.29
CA LEU A 98 -3.23 4.70 -8.07
C LEU A 98 -2.35 4.85 -9.31
N VAL A 99 -2.85 4.44 -10.47
CA VAL A 99 -2.15 4.60 -11.75
C VAL A 99 -1.83 6.07 -12.00
N LEU A 100 -2.81 6.96 -11.88
CA LEU A 100 -2.63 8.39 -12.12
C LEU A 100 -1.57 8.99 -11.18
N ARG A 101 -1.65 8.72 -9.87
CA ARG A 101 -0.67 9.21 -8.90
C ARG A 101 0.74 8.69 -9.20
N ALA A 102 0.86 7.40 -9.57
CA ALA A 102 2.14 6.81 -9.94
C ALA A 102 2.76 7.46 -11.18
N MET A 103 1.93 7.90 -12.13
CA MET A 103 2.38 8.64 -13.31
C MET A 103 2.70 10.10 -13.02
N ILE A 104 1.92 10.80 -12.19
CA ILE A 104 2.20 12.19 -11.76
C ILE A 104 3.56 12.31 -11.07
N ASP A 105 3.90 11.32 -10.25
CA ASP A 105 5.16 11.31 -9.50
C ASP A 105 6.28 10.50 -10.20
N TYR A 106 6.07 10.10 -11.45
CA TYR A 106 6.97 9.19 -12.18
C TYR A 106 8.44 9.62 -12.16
N ASP A 107 8.71 10.91 -12.33
CA ASP A 107 10.07 11.47 -12.33
C ASP A 107 10.59 11.81 -10.92
N LYS A 108 9.74 11.73 -9.90
CA LYS A 108 10.09 12.05 -8.52
C LYS A 108 10.65 10.86 -7.74
N PHE A 109 10.58 9.65 -8.27
CA PHE A 109 11.12 8.45 -7.64
C PHE A 109 12.10 7.69 -8.54
N THR A 110 13.03 6.99 -7.90
CA THR A 110 14.00 6.12 -8.57
C THR A 110 13.33 4.81 -9.01
N LYS A 111 12.68 4.11 -8.07
CA LYS A 111 11.87 2.93 -8.35
C LYS A 111 10.56 2.91 -7.57
N ALA A 112 9.59 2.16 -8.08
CA ALA A 112 8.29 1.93 -7.48
C ALA A 112 8.20 0.55 -6.84
N VAL A 113 7.64 0.49 -5.63
CA VAL A 113 7.06 -0.72 -5.05
C VAL A 113 5.56 -0.65 -5.22
N ILE A 114 4.96 -1.65 -5.87
CA ILE A 114 3.51 -1.74 -6.04
C ILE A 114 3.00 -2.83 -5.10
N VAL A 115 2.03 -2.52 -4.25
CA VAL A 115 1.45 -3.50 -3.31
C VAL A 115 0.02 -3.79 -3.76
N THR A 116 -0.18 -4.95 -4.40
CA THR A 116 -1.46 -5.38 -4.95
C THR A 116 -1.39 -6.85 -5.36
N SER A 117 -2.55 -7.48 -5.55
CA SER A 117 -2.76 -8.78 -6.19
C SER A 117 -3.61 -8.66 -7.47
N ASP A 118 -4.04 -7.44 -7.82
CA ASP A 118 -4.96 -7.17 -8.92
C ASP A 118 -4.28 -7.15 -10.28
N GLY A 119 -4.91 -7.77 -11.26
CA GLY A 119 -4.46 -7.81 -12.65
C GLY A 119 -4.62 -6.48 -13.38
N ASP A 120 -5.49 -5.58 -12.91
CA ASP A 120 -5.76 -4.30 -13.56
C ASP A 120 -4.52 -3.39 -13.57
N PHE A 121 -3.59 -3.59 -12.62
CA PHE A 121 -2.30 -2.92 -12.60
C PHE A 121 -1.26 -3.49 -13.59
N HIS A 122 -1.59 -4.54 -14.35
CA HIS A 122 -0.67 -5.15 -15.33
C HIS A 122 -0.08 -4.11 -16.29
N CYS A 123 -0.87 -3.15 -16.78
CA CYS A 123 -0.39 -2.13 -17.70
C CYS A 123 0.68 -1.23 -17.06
N LEU A 124 0.42 -0.75 -15.84
CA LEU A 124 1.35 0.06 -15.06
C LEU A 124 2.64 -0.71 -14.77
N VAL A 125 2.52 -1.95 -14.30
CA VAL A 125 3.65 -2.84 -14.00
C VAL A 125 4.50 -3.07 -15.25
N LYS A 126 3.88 -3.42 -16.38
CA LYS A 126 4.57 -3.63 -17.66
C LYS A 126 5.33 -2.37 -18.09
N TYR A 127 4.71 -1.20 -17.98
CA TYR A 127 5.34 0.07 -18.31
C TYR A 127 6.53 0.36 -17.39
N PHE A 128 6.40 0.15 -16.08
CA PHE A 128 7.49 0.36 -15.14
C PHE A 128 8.64 -0.63 -15.31
N VAL A 129 8.38 -1.89 -15.67
CA VAL A 129 9.46 -2.84 -16.01
C VAL A 129 10.22 -2.36 -17.25
N LYS A 130 9.50 -2.02 -18.33
CA LYS A 130 10.10 -1.56 -19.60
C LYS A 130 11.03 -0.37 -19.39
N ASN A 131 10.65 0.56 -18.52
CA ASN A 131 11.41 1.78 -18.24
C ASN A 131 12.36 1.67 -17.05
N ASN A 132 12.64 0.46 -16.56
CA ASN A 132 13.49 0.24 -15.40
C ASN A 132 13.05 1.06 -14.16
N LYS A 133 11.75 1.23 -13.95
CA LYS A 133 11.14 1.95 -12.83
C LYS A 133 10.51 1.02 -11.79
N LEU A 134 10.27 -0.26 -12.09
CA LEU A 134 9.75 -1.20 -11.10
C LEU A 134 10.87 -1.73 -10.19
N LEU A 135 10.65 -1.71 -8.87
CA LEU A 135 11.48 -2.43 -7.90
C LEU A 135 10.88 -3.80 -7.58
N ARG A 136 9.70 -3.80 -6.97
CA ARG A 136 9.00 -5.00 -6.50
C ARG A 136 7.49 -4.84 -6.61
N ILE A 137 6.82 -5.99 -6.74
CA ILE A 137 5.39 -6.16 -6.53
C ILE A 137 5.23 -6.95 -5.24
N ILE A 138 4.66 -6.35 -4.20
CA ILE A 138 4.37 -7.05 -2.96
C ILE A 138 2.94 -7.59 -3.05
N VAL A 139 2.82 -8.91 -3.08
CA VAL A 139 1.51 -9.57 -3.08
C VAL A 139 1.12 -9.94 -1.63
N PRO A 140 -0.13 -9.70 -1.21
CA PRO A 140 -0.58 -10.01 0.15
C PRO A 140 -0.68 -11.51 0.45
N ASN A 141 -0.92 -12.33 -0.57
CA ASN A 141 -1.05 -13.78 -0.48
C ASN A 141 -0.68 -14.43 -1.83
N PHE A 142 -0.77 -15.77 -1.93
CA PHE A 142 -0.47 -16.51 -3.16
C PHE A 142 -1.57 -16.47 -4.25
N LYS A 143 -2.75 -15.94 -3.91
CA LYS A 143 -3.88 -15.75 -4.83
C LYS A 143 -3.83 -14.35 -5.43
N TYR A 144 -2.97 -14.17 -6.43
CA TYR A 144 -2.86 -12.96 -7.23
C TYR A 144 -3.04 -13.26 -8.72
N SER A 145 -3.41 -12.23 -9.48
CA SER A 145 -3.75 -12.33 -10.90
C SER A 145 -2.64 -13.02 -11.71
N SER A 146 -3.04 -13.88 -12.65
CA SER A 146 -2.13 -14.54 -13.60
C SER A 146 -1.41 -13.52 -14.50
N LEU A 147 -2.00 -12.33 -14.70
CA LEU A 147 -1.36 -11.24 -15.45
C LEU A 147 -0.08 -10.74 -14.75
N LEU A 148 -0.07 -10.72 -13.40
CA LEU A 148 1.11 -10.31 -12.64
C LEU A 148 2.20 -11.39 -12.61
N ARG A 149 1.84 -12.68 -12.76
CA ARG A 149 2.80 -13.80 -12.72
C ARG A 149 3.91 -13.69 -13.78
N LYS A 150 3.64 -12.98 -14.88
CA LYS A 150 4.64 -12.68 -15.93
C LYS A 150 5.82 -11.84 -15.41
N PHE A 151 5.69 -11.23 -14.23
CA PHE A 151 6.71 -10.43 -13.56
C PHE A 151 7.22 -11.11 -12.28
N SER A 152 7.24 -12.45 -12.23
CA SER A 152 7.64 -13.25 -11.06
C SER A 152 8.96 -12.80 -10.41
N ASN A 153 9.95 -12.39 -11.22
CA ASN A 153 11.25 -11.89 -10.73
C ASN A 153 11.15 -10.61 -9.89
N HIS A 154 10.04 -9.89 -9.96
CA HIS A 154 9.75 -8.71 -9.14
C HIS A 154 8.77 -9.01 -8.00
N ILE A 155 8.15 -10.18 -7.96
CA ILE A 155 7.11 -10.50 -6.97
C ILE A 155 7.74 -10.95 -5.65
N VAL A 156 7.19 -10.46 -4.54
CA VAL A 156 7.46 -10.96 -3.20
C VAL A 156 6.15 -11.10 -2.43
N ASN A 157 5.95 -12.25 -1.79
CA ASN A 157 4.78 -12.46 -0.94
C ASN A 157 5.08 -11.93 0.47
N ILE A 158 4.20 -11.06 0.99
CA ILE A 158 4.34 -10.48 2.33
C ILE A 158 4.33 -11.53 3.45
N GLN A 159 3.74 -12.71 3.23
CA GLN A 159 3.73 -13.81 4.20
C GLN A 159 5.13 -14.25 4.62
N LEU A 160 6.13 -14.11 3.75
CA LEU A 160 7.54 -14.41 4.06
C LEU A 160 8.06 -13.55 5.23
N PHE A 161 7.36 -12.46 5.56
CA PHE A 161 7.72 -11.52 6.63
C PHE A 161 6.69 -11.49 7.76
N ARG A 162 5.75 -12.43 7.82
CA ARG A 162 4.67 -12.47 8.84
C ARG A 162 5.20 -12.26 10.25
N ASN A 163 6.22 -13.02 10.68
CA ASN A 163 6.75 -12.92 12.05
C ASN A 163 7.23 -11.50 12.42
N LYS A 164 7.64 -10.70 11.42
CA LYS A 164 8.06 -9.31 11.62
C LYS A 164 6.92 -8.30 11.47
N LEU A 165 5.85 -8.66 10.77
CA LEU A 165 4.80 -7.73 10.35
C LEU A 165 3.45 -7.97 11.03
N GLU A 166 3.27 -9.09 11.72
CA GLU A 166 2.04 -9.40 12.43
C GLU A 166 1.90 -8.53 13.69
N LYS A 167 0.65 -8.11 13.98
CA LYS A 167 0.31 -7.50 15.26
C LYS A 167 0.56 -8.50 16.38
N SER A 168 1.29 -8.09 17.41
CA SER A 168 1.43 -8.91 18.62
C SER A 168 0.05 -9.16 19.23
N GLN A 169 -0.24 -10.40 19.62
CA GLN A 169 -1.40 -10.74 20.43
C GLN A 169 -1.22 -10.15 21.84
N GLN A 170 -1.50 -8.87 22.03
CA GLN A 170 -1.88 -8.37 23.36
C GLN A 170 -3.35 -8.76 23.57
N LYS A 171 -3.68 -9.30 24.75
CA LYS A 171 -5.04 -9.68 25.16
C LYS A 171 -6.03 -8.62 24.68
N ARG A 172 -6.90 -8.98 23.74
CA ARG A 172 -7.99 -8.12 23.27
C ARG A 172 -8.94 -7.87 24.45
N GLU A 173 -9.02 -6.64 24.94
CA GLU A 173 -10.33 -6.15 25.38
C GLU A 173 -11.24 -6.15 24.14
N ALA A 174 -12.42 -6.73 24.29
CA ALA A 174 -13.31 -7.06 23.19
C ALA A 174 -13.83 -5.79 22.50
N PHE A 175 -13.22 -5.42 21.38
CA PHE A 175 -13.86 -4.53 20.42
C PHE A 175 -14.85 -5.34 19.56
N PRO A 176 -16.08 -4.86 19.35
CA PRO A 176 -17.10 -5.61 18.62
C PRO A 176 -16.64 -5.91 17.19
N ARG A 177 -16.92 -7.14 16.74
CA ARG A 177 -16.83 -7.53 15.34
C ARG A 177 -17.98 -6.88 14.59
N ASP A 178 -17.70 -5.81 13.85
CA ASP A 178 -18.61 -5.36 12.80
C ASP A 178 -18.06 -5.84 11.45
N GLU A 179 -18.80 -6.77 10.84
CA GLU A 179 -18.41 -7.58 9.68
C GLU A 179 -18.61 -6.89 8.32
N THR A 180 -18.96 -5.61 8.29
CA THR A 180 -19.17 -4.90 7.03
C THR A 180 -18.49 -3.53 7.01
N LEU A 181 -17.94 -3.16 5.85
CA LEU A 181 -17.42 -1.83 5.45
C LEU A 181 -15.93 -1.55 5.76
N TRP A 182 -15.07 -2.18 4.94
CA TRP A 182 -13.75 -1.70 4.52
C TRP A 182 -13.71 -1.65 3.01
#